data_AF-A0A378KUC1-F1
#
_entry.id   AF-A0A378KUC1-F1
#
_cell.length_a   1.000
_cell.length_b   1.000
_cell.length_c   1.000
_cell.angle_alpha   90.00
_cell.angle_beta   90.00
_cell.angle_gamma   90.00
#
_symmetry.space_group_name_H-M   'P 1'
#
loop_
_entity.id
_entity.type
_entity.pdbx_description
1 polymer ?
#
loop_
_entity_poly.entity_id
_entity_poly.type
_entity_poly.pdbx_seq_one_letter_code
_entity_poly.pdbx_strand_id
1 'polypeptide(L)'
;MGTFFKTKKNSSVHSKTGPNNRLPINTPDQPKIKIPLSSIEAHNILKELNAERDIPQYIYNFIQLVDLNNSQLIDLSQGSNQPLNNQQFIDTMITTANRLLFALMNDSPYPTLYGDLMKLKTHFQVILLYYQEECQQGQPIANAYIQRFTNRINSNPDEIGGDQGLLNIEESKRLTKYTIHYCAENIMRKDIPLLSSFIVQPFLKNHNSEKNFSYLTP
;
A
#
# COMPACT_ATOMS: atom_id res chain seq x y z
N MET A 1 -14.56 -2.71 -8.67
CA MET A 1 -14.52 -3.51 -7.43
C MET A 1 -13.95 -4.88 -7.75
N GLY A 2 -12.77 -5.22 -7.23
CA GLY A 2 -12.13 -6.53 -7.48
C GLY A 2 -12.03 -7.33 -6.19
N THR A 3 -12.72 -8.47 -6.14
CA THR A 3 -12.70 -9.39 -5.00
C THR A 3 -11.51 -10.35 -5.10
N PHE A 4 -10.73 -10.47 -4.02
CA PHE A 4 -9.63 -11.43 -3.95
C PHE A 4 -10.10 -12.85 -3.57
N PHE A 5 -9.35 -13.85 -4.04
CA PHE A 5 -9.69 -15.27 -4.03
C PHE A 5 -9.83 -15.91 -2.64
N LYS A 6 -10.76 -16.88 -2.52
CA LYS A 6 -10.65 -18.03 -1.60
C LYS A 6 -11.04 -19.35 -2.27
N THR A 7 -10.10 -20.29 -2.31
CA THR A 7 -10.24 -21.74 -2.58
C THR A 7 -9.15 -22.44 -1.75
N LYS A 8 -9.22 -23.67 -1.21
CA LYS A 8 -10.23 -24.74 -0.96
C LYS A 8 -9.96 -25.24 0.51
N LYS A 9 -10.51 -26.30 1.14
CA LYS A 9 -11.35 -27.46 0.79
C LYS A 9 -12.02 -27.97 2.10
N ASN A 10 -13.22 -28.56 2.05
CA ASN A 10 -13.74 -29.44 3.11
C ASN A 10 -13.18 -30.88 2.88
N SER A 11 -12.58 -31.54 3.87
CA SER A 11 -13.15 -32.37 4.97
C SER A 11 -13.32 -33.87 4.62
N SER A 12 -12.53 -34.72 5.28
CA SER A 12 -12.81 -36.14 5.63
C SER A 12 -11.70 -36.60 6.60
N VAL A 13 -11.90 -36.58 7.91
CA VAL A 13 -12.50 -37.64 8.75
C VAL A 13 -11.67 -38.94 8.79
N HIS A 14 -10.83 -39.06 9.82
CA HIS A 14 -10.52 -40.34 10.45
C HIS A 14 -10.32 -40.15 11.96
N SER A 15 -11.17 -40.79 12.75
CA SER A 15 -11.21 -40.73 14.22
C SER A 15 -10.51 -41.93 14.83
N LYS A 16 -9.63 -41.72 15.82
CA LYS A 16 -9.28 -42.73 16.82
C LYS A 16 -9.16 -42.10 18.22
N THR A 17 -9.53 -42.91 19.20
CA THR A 17 -9.88 -42.54 20.58
C THR A 17 -8.71 -42.57 21.55
N GLY A 18 -8.76 -41.74 22.60
CA GLY A 18 -7.93 -41.88 23.80
C GLY A 18 -8.28 -40.83 24.86
N PRO A 19 -8.72 -41.20 26.07
CA PRO A 19 -9.08 -40.23 27.11
C PRO A 19 -7.81 -39.74 27.83
N ASN A 20 -7.51 -38.45 27.72
CA ASN A 20 -6.47 -37.82 28.54
C ASN A 20 -7.08 -36.73 29.41
N ASN A 21 -7.29 -37.06 30.69
CA ASN A 21 -7.50 -36.07 31.73
C ASN A 21 -6.28 -35.15 31.80
N ARG A 22 -6.38 -33.96 31.19
CA ARG A 22 -5.50 -32.84 31.51
C ARG A 22 -6.33 -31.78 32.22
N LEU A 23 -5.96 -31.52 33.46
CA LEU A 23 -6.39 -30.36 34.22
C LEU A 23 -6.16 -29.09 33.37
N PRO A 24 -7.01 -28.05 33.51
CA PRO A 24 -6.79 -26.80 32.80
C PRO A 24 -5.43 -26.24 33.20
N ILE A 25 -4.52 -26.17 32.23
CA ILE A 25 -3.27 -25.45 32.39
C ILE A 25 -3.65 -23.98 32.50
N ASN A 26 -3.52 -23.40 33.70
CA ASN A 26 -3.54 -21.96 33.88
C ASN A 26 -2.36 -21.38 33.10
N THR A 27 -2.62 -20.96 31.86
CA THR A 27 -1.70 -20.09 31.13
C THR A 27 -1.48 -18.86 32.00
N PRO A 28 -0.23 -18.49 32.35
CA PRO A 28 0.02 -17.21 32.98
C PRO A 28 -0.54 -16.10 32.09
N ASP A 29 -1.23 -15.12 32.68
CA ASP A 29 -1.72 -13.96 31.96
C ASP A 29 -0.57 -13.31 31.19
N GLN A 30 -0.56 -13.48 29.87
CA GLN A 30 0.37 -12.73 29.04
C GLN A 30 0.06 -11.25 29.23
N PRO A 31 1.06 -10.40 29.51
CA PRO A 31 0.83 -8.99 29.77
C PRO A 31 0.14 -8.38 28.54
N LYS A 32 -1.11 -7.95 28.70
CA LYS A 32 -1.86 -7.25 27.65
C LYS A 32 -1.04 -6.05 27.21
N ILE A 33 -0.50 -6.10 25.99
CA ILE A 33 0.36 -5.04 25.46
C ILE A 33 -0.48 -3.77 25.34
N LYS A 34 -0.25 -2.80 26.22
CA LYS A 34 -0.93 -1.50 26.20
C LYS A 34 -0.59 -0.79 24.89
N ILE A 35 -1.60 -0.48 24.09
CA ILE A 35 -1.42 0.31 22.87
C ILE A 35 -1.07 1.76 23.28
N PRO A 36 0.02 2.35 22.74
CA PRO A 36 0.39 3.73 23.03
C PRO A 36 -0.69 4.72 22.55
N LEU A 37 -0.85 5.83 23.26
CA LEU A 37 -1.82 6.87 22.90
C LEU A 37 -1.62 7.40 21.47
N SER A 38 -0.37 7.57 21.04
CA SER A 38 -0.02 7.96 19.66
C SER A 38 -0.58 7.02 18.60
N SER A 39 -0.56 5.70 18.84
CA SER A 39 -1.13 4.70 17.94
C SER A 39 -2.67 4.67 17.97
N ILE A 40 -3.30 5.07 19.08
CA ILE A 40 -4.76 5.23 19.18
C ILE A 40 -5.20 6.50 18.42
N GLU A 41 -4.50 7.61 18.59
CA GLU A 41 -4.85 8.89 17.95
C GLU A 41 -4.64 8.84 16.44
N ALA A 42 -3.52 8.29 15.99
CA ALA A 42 -3.23 8.11 14.58
C ALA A 42 -4.28 7.24 13.87
N HIS A 43 -4.75 6.17 14.53
CA HIS A 43 -5.82 5.32 14.02
C HIS A 43 -7.15 6.07 13.89
N ASN A 44 -7.55 6.84 14.91
CA ASN A 44 -8.75 7.66 14.84
C ASN A 44 -8.68 8.70 13.72
N ILE A 45 -7.56 9.43 13.58
CA ILE A 45 -7.37 10.43 12.52
C ILE A 45 -7.38 9.77 11.13
N LEU A 46 -6.78 8.59 10.96
CA LEU A 46 -6.85 7.84 9.70
C LEU A 46 -8.30 7.41 9.35
N LYS A 47 -9.12 7.06 10.35
CA LYS A 47 -10.55 6.78 10.16
C LYS A 47 -11.33 8.04 9.74
N GLU A 48 -11.13 9.16 10.44
CA GLU A 48 -11.76 10.45 10.13
C GLU A 48 -11.45 10.92 8.69
N LEU A 49 -10.23 10.67 8.22
CA LEU A 49 -9.79 10.98 6.85
C LEU A 49 -10.26 9.95 5.79
N ASN A 50 -10.97 8.89 6.17
CA ASN A 50 -11.33 7.77 5.28
C ASN A 50 -10.12 7.15 4.56
N ALA A 51 -8.97 7.09 5.23
CA ALA A 51 -7.70 6.69 4.63
C ALA A 51 -7.70 5.25 4.05
N GLU A 52 -8.64 4.40 4.50
CA GLU A 52 -8.86 3.06 3.94
C GLU A 52 -9.24 3.04 2.46
N ARG A 53 -9.83 4.13 1.92
CA ARG A 53 -10.15 4.26 0.49
C ARG A 53 -8.97 4.82 -0.31
N ASP A 54 -8.25 5.77 0.28
CA ASP A 54 -7.31 6.62 -0.45
C ASP A 54 -5.90 6.00 -0.50
N ILE A 55 -5.42 5.39 0.59
CA ILE A 55 -4.12 4.69 0.65
C ILE A 55 -3.99 3.60 -0.45
N PRO A 56 -4.99 2.71 -0.66
CA PRO A 56 -4.90 1.70 -1.72
C PRO A 56 -4.82 2.31 -3.11
N GLN A 57 -5.47 3.44 -3.35
CA GLN A 57 -5.49 4.08 -4.67
C GLN A 57 -4.12 4.64 -5.04
N TYR A 58 -3.45 5.37 -4.12
CA TYR A 58 -2.10 5.90 -4.35
C TYR A 58 -1.09 4.78 -4.60
N ILE A 59 -1.14 3.73 -3.78
CA ILE A 59 -0.26 2.55 -3.90
C ILE A 59 -0.51 1.82 -5.22
N TYR A 60 -1.76 1.63 -5.61
CA TYR A 60 -2.13 0.99 -6.87
C TYR A 60 -1.61 1.78 -8.08
N ASN A 61 -1.89 3.09 -8.13
CA ASN A 61 -1.43 3.98 -9.21
C ASN A 61 0.09 3.93 -9.35
N PHE A 62 0.81 4.02 -8.24
CA PHE A 62 2.27 3.95 -8.24
C PHE A 62 2.81 2.61 -8.75
N ILE A 63 2.28 1.48 -8.25
CA ILE A 63 2.72 0.13 -8.69
C ILE A 63 2.47 -0.09 -10.19
N GLN A 64 1.43 0.52 -10.76
CA GLN A 64 1.21 0.43 -12.21
C GLN A 64 2.19 1.28 -13.01
N LEU A 65 2.52 2.49 -12.53
CA LEU A 65 3.34 3.48 -13.24
C LEU A 65 4.86 3.28 -13.08
N VAL A 66 5.33 2.67 -11.99
CA VAL A 66 6.75 2.40 -11.76
C VAL A 66 7.25 1.21 -12.58
N ASP A 67 8.46 1.30 -13.12
CA ASP A 67 9.17 0.19 -13.74
C ASP A 67 10.29 -0.27 -12.79
N LEU A 68 10.22 -1.54 -12.37
CA LEU A 68 11.15 -2.13 -11.40
C LEU A 68 12.63 -2.03 -11.80
N ASN A 69 12.93 -2.00 -13.11
CA ASN A 69 14.28 -2.00 -13.65
C ASN A 69 14.73 -0.62 -14.15
N ASN A 70 13.78 0.20 -14.62
CA ASN A 70 14.08 1.46 -15.31
C ASN A 70 13.80 2.72 -14.47
N SER A 71 12.90 2.66 -13.47
CA SER A 71 12.66 3.78 -12.56
C SER A 71 13.75 3.87 -11.49
N GLN A 72 14.14 5.10 -11.10
CA GLN A 72 15.06 5.34 -9.99
C GLN A 72 14.28 5.93 -8.82
N LEU A 73 14.02 5.13 -7.79
CA LEU A 73 13.38 5.61 -6.56
C LEU A 73 14.45 6.08 -5.58
N ILE A 74 14.28 7.26 -4.99
CA ILE A 74 15.25 7.85 -4.05
C ILE A 74 14.56 8.23 -2.74
N ASP A 75 15.15 7.85 -1.61
CA ASP A 75 14.71 8.25 -0.27
C ASP A 75 15.62 9.35 0.28
N LEU A 76 15.19 10.61 0.08
CA LEU A 76 15.91 11.79 0.56
C LEU A 76 16.07 11.81 2.10
N SER A 77 15.24 11.05 2.85
CA SER A 77 15.36 11.00 4.32
C SER A 77 16.61 10.25 4.81
N GLN A 78 17.21 9.41 3.96
CA GLN A 78 18.43 8.67 4.27
C GLN A 78 19.72 9.49 4.03
N GLY A 79 19.59 10.74 3.57
CA GLY A 79 20.73 11.64 3.32
C GLY A 79 21.64 11.21 2.17
N SER A 80 21.25 10.19 1.40
CA SER A 80 21.96 9.70 0.23
C SER A 80 21.06 9.72 -0.99
N ASN A 81 21.58 10.20 -2.12
CA ASN A 81 20.88 10.12 -3.41
C ASN A 81 21.09 8.75 -4.09
N GLN A 82 21.26 7.67 -3.31
CA GLN A 82 21.42 6.33 -3.86
C GLN A 82 20.04 5.78 -4.26
N PRO A 83 19.89 5.21 -5.48
CA PRO A 83 18.67 4.52 -5.86
C PRO A 83 18.36 3.35 -4.92
N LEU A 84 17.09 3.25 -4.52
CA LEU A 84 16.56 2.15 -3.72
C LEU A 84 16.48 0.87 -4.55
N ASN A 85 16.44 -0.28 -3.87
CA ASN A 85 15.92 -1.49 -4.48
C ASN A 85 14.39 -1.36 -4.64
N ASN A 86 13.94 -1.14 -5.88
CA ASN A 86 12.53 -0.87 -6.21
C ASN A 86 11.57 -1.96 -5.70
N GLN A 87 11.94 -3.24 -5.85
CA GLN A 87 11.13 -4.37 -5.40
C GLN A 87 11.00 -4.38 -3.87
N GLN A 88 12.12 -4.29 -3.16
CA GLN A 88 12.13 -4.24 -1.69
C GLN A 88 11.37 -3.03 -1.14
N PHE A 89 11.46 -1.87 -1.79
CA PHE A 89 10.68 -0.68 -1.44
C PHE A 89 9.18 -0.96 -1.57
N ILE A 90 8.72 -1.49 -2.72
CA ILE A 90 7.32 -1.82 -2.98
C ILE A 90 6.80 -2.85 -1.98
N ASP A 91 7.51 -3.95 -1.75
CA ASP A 91 7.11 -4.99 -0.81
C ASP A 91 6.99 -4.46 0.62
N THR A 92 7.93 -3.61 1.04
CA THR A 92 7.92 -2.96 2.35
C THR A 92 6.73 -2.02 2.50
N MET A 93 6.44 -1.22 1.46
CA MET A 93 5.32 -0.28 1.44
C MET A 93 3.97 -1.03 1.48
N ILE A 94 3.77 -2.03 0.61
CA ILE A 94 2.56 -2.86 0.57
C ILE A 94 2.34 -3.53 1.93
N THR A 95 3.39 -4.12 2.52
CA THR A 95 3.30 -4.78 3.83
C THR A 95 2.90 -3.79 4.93
N THR A 96 3.48 -2.58 4.93
CA THR A 96 3.18 -1.53 5.92
C THR A 96 1.74 -1.03 5.76
N ALA A 97 1.32 -0.73 4.53
CA ALA A 97 -0.05 -0.31 4.23
C ALA A 97 -1.08 -1.39 4.57
N ASN A 98 -0.83 -2.66 4.26
CA ASN A 98 -1.75 -3.75 4.59
C ASN A 98 -1.99 -3.89 6.10
N ARG A 99 -0.98 -3.67 6.95
CA ARG A 99 -1.17 -3.65 8.42
C ARG A 99 -2.06 -2.48 8.86
N LEU A 100 -1.83 -1.28 8.32
CA LEU A 100 -2.63 -0.09 8.60
C LEU A 100 -4.08 -0.27 8.14
N LEU A 101 -4.30 -0.73 6.91
CA LEU A 101 -5.62 -0.98 6.33
C LEU A 101 -6.38 -2.05 7.12
N PHE A 102 -5.70 -3.13 7.53
CA PHE A 102 -6.32 -4.15 8.39
C PHE A 102 -6.77 -3.57 9.74
N ALA A 103 -5.97 -2.69 10.35
CA ALA A 103 -6.34 -2.01 11.60
C ALA A 103 -7.53 -1.06 11.43
N LEU A 104 -7.65 -0.37 10.28
CA LEU A 104 -8.79 0.49 9.97
C LEU A 104 -10.06 -0.33 9.76
N MET A 105 -10.03 -1.31 8.85
CA MET A 105 -11.19 -2.14 8.48
C MET A 105 -11.76 -2.97 9.64
N ASN A 106 -10.94 -3.32 10.64
CA ASN A 106 -11.36 -4.12 11.80
C ASN A 106 -11.52 -3.28 13.08
N ASP A 107 -11.42 -1.94 12.99
CA ASP A 107 -11.44 -1.00 14.12
C ASP A 107 -10.49 -1.38 15.28
N SER A 108 -9.30 -1.89 14.93
CA SER A 108 -8.39 -2.56 15.84
C SER A 108 -6.97 -1.99 15.72
N PRO A 109 -6.65 -0.92 16.46
CA PRO A 109 -5.29 -0.35 16.49
C PRO A 109 -4.30 -1.33 17.12
N TYR A 110 -3.01 -1.18 16.79
CA TYR A 110 -1.93 -2.03 17.29
C TYR A 110 -0.77 -1.18 17.83
N PRO A 111 0.10 -1.71 18.71
CA PRO A 111 1.08 -0.91 19.44
C PRO A 111 2.00 -0.05 18.56
N THR A 112 2.45 -0.59 17.41
CA THR A 112 3.36 0.08 16.47
C THR A 112 2.67 0.84 15.34
N LEU A 113 1.34 1.03 15.39
CA LEU A 113 0.57 1.66 14.31
C LEU A 113 1.08 3.06 13.96
N TYR A 114 1.41 3.90 14.95
CA TYR A 114 1.99 5.21 14.68
C TYR A 114 3.34 5.13 13.93
N GLY A 115 4.19 4.15 14.27
CA GLY A 115 5.47 3.93 13.60
C GLY A 115 5.29 3.47 12.15
N ASP A 116 4.35 2.56 11.90
CA ASP A 116 3.98 2.14 10.54
C ASP A 116 3.40 3.28 9.71
N LEU A 117 2.60 4.16 10.32
CA LEU A 117 2.08 5.35 9.66
C LEU A 117 3.19 6.34 9.29
N MET A 118 4.13 6.62 10.21
CA MET A 118 5.29 7.46 9.87
C MET A 118 6.12 6.86 8.73
N LYS A 119 6.32 5.53 8.74
CA LYS A 119 6.99 4.82 7.66
C LYS A 119 6.23 4.90 6.32
N LEU A 120 4.89 4.80 6.34
CA LEU A 120 4.07 4.99 5.15
C LEU A 120 4.19 6.42 4.60
N LYS A 121 4.27 7.44 5.48
CA LYS A 121 4.51 8.83 5.06
C LYS A 121 5.87 8.98 4.36
N THR A 122 6.93 8.32 4.83
CA THR A 122 8.23 8.26 4.13
C THR A 122 8.11 7.56 2.78
N HIS A 123 7.41 6.43 2.68
CA HIS A 123 7.15 5.78 1.38
C HIS A 123 6.38 6.72 0.41
N PHE A 124 5.41 7.48 0.90
CA PHE A 124 4.68 8.45 0.08
C PHE A 124 5.54 9.65 -0.34
N GLN A 125 6.56 10.05 0.43
CA GLN A 125 7.55 11.06 0.00
C GLN A 125 8.37 10.57 -1.21
N VAL A 126 8.74 9.29 -1.24
CA VAL A 126 9.44 8.68 -2.40
C VAL A 126 8.52 8.65 -3.63
N ILE A 127 7.24 8.30 -3.47
CA ILE A 127 6.26 8.35 -4.58
C ILE A 127 6.09 9.79 -5.08
N LEU A 128 5.96 10.75 -4.17
CA LEU A 128 5.77 12.17 -4.50
C LEU A 128 6.95 12.71 -5.32
N LEU A 129 8.19 12.40 -4.92
CA LEU A 129 9.39 12.76 -5.67
C LEU A 129 9.39 12.12 -7.07
N TYR A 130 9.17 10.81 -7.15
CA TYR A 130 9.11 10.09 -8.43
C TYR A 130 8.05 10.67 -9.39
N TYR A 131 6.86 10.99 -8.90
CA TYR A 131 5.80 11.62 -9.70
C TYR A 131 6.16 13.04 -10.15
N GLN A 132 6.85 13.82 -9.31
CA GLN A 132 7.33 15.15 -9.68
C GLN A 132 8.41 15.06 -10.77
N GLU A 133 9.36 14.14 -10.66
CA GLU A 133 10.42 13.91 -11.64
C GLU A 133 9.87 13.41 -12.98
N GLU A 134 9.00 12.38 -12.98
CA GLU A 134 8.33 11.92 -14.21
C GLU A 134 7.52 13.05 -14.86
N CYS A 135 6.76 13.85 -14.09
CA CYS A 135 6.02 14.99 -14.65
C CYS A 135 6.93 16.07 -15.24
N GLN A 136 8.12 16.31 -14.67
CA GLN A 136 9.10 17.27 -15.20
C GLN A 136 9.79 16.75 -16.47
N GLN A 137 10.08 15.45 -16.54
CA GLN A 137 10.78 14.80 -17.65
C GLN A 137 9.84 14.40 -18.81
N GLY A 138 8.53 14.65 -18.70
CA GLY A 138 7.55 14.28 -19.72
C GLY A 138 7.16 12.79 -19.71
N GLN A 139 7.26 12.13 -18.56
CA GLN A 139 6.89 10.73 -18.28
C GLN A 139 7.62 9.70 -19.16
N PRO A 140 8.96 9.66 -19.15
CA PRO A 140 9.74 8.76 -20.01
C PRO A 140 9.38 7.28 -19.80
N ILE A 141 9.09 6.85 -18.57
CA ILE A 141 8.72 5.45 -18.27
C ILE A 141 7.36 5.11 -18.88
N ALA A 142 6.37 6.02 -18.76
CA ALA A 142 5.04 5.80 -19.33
C ALA A 142 5.06 5.81 -20.87
N ASN A 143 5.78 6.76 -21.48
CA ASN A 143 5.93 6.83 -22.93
C ASN A 143 6.62 5.58 -23.50
N ALA A 144 7.69 5.10 -22.85
CA ALA A 144 8.36 3.87 -23.24
C ALA A 144 7.44 2.64 -23.15
N TYR A 145 6.57 2.57 -22.13
CA TYR A 145 5.57 1.50 -22.04
C TYR A 145 4.54 1.58 -23.17
N ILE A 146 3.95 2.76 -23.40
CA ILE A 146 2.96 3.00 -24.46
C ILE A 146 3.52 2.62 -25.83
N GLN A 147 4.73 3.07 -26.16
CA GLN A 147 5.39 2.74 -27.43
C GLN A 147 5.60 1.23 -27.60
N ARG A 148 6.12 0.55 -26.58
CA ARG A 148 6.31 -0.92 -26.61
C ARG A 148 4.99 -1.66 -26.79
N PHE A 149 3.93 -1.22 -26.12
CA PHE A 149 2.60 -1.81 -26.20
C PHE A 149 1.97 -1.61 -27.59
N THR A 150 1.98 -0.38 -28.12
CA THR A 150 1.46 -0.06 -29.46
C THR A 150 2.22 -0.80 -30.55
N ASN A 151 3.56 -0.84 -30.49
CA ASN A 151 4.38 -1.58 -31.46
C ASN A 151 4.07 -3.09 -31.43
N ARG A 152 3.82 -3.64 -30.24
CA ARG A 152 3.45 -5.05 -30.06
C ARG A 152 2.09 -5.38 -30.71
N ILE A 153 1.06 -4.57 -30.46
CA ILE A 153 -0.26 -4.72 -31.12
C ILE A 153 -0.12 -4.61 -32.64
N ASN A 154 0.58 -3.59 -33.13
CA ASN A 154 0.75 -3.38 -34.57
C ASN A 154 1.51 -4.52 -35.25
N SER A 155 2.35 -5.26 -34.51
CA SER A 155 3.10 -6.41 -35.02
C SER A 155 2.31 -7.72 -34.95
N ASN A 156 1.34 -7.83 -34.04
CA ASN A 156 0.51 -9.01 -33.85
C ASN A 156 -0.89 -8.61 -33.31
N PRO A 157 -1.83 -8.20 -34.19
CA PRO A 157 -3.13 -7.67 -33.76
C PRO A 157 -4.00 -8.71 -33.05
N ASP A 158 -3.78 -10.00 -33.30
CA ASP A 158 -4.51 -11.12 -32.67
C ASP A 158 -4.15 -11.31 -31.17
N GLU A 159 -3.20 -10.53 -30.61
CA GLU A 159 -2.89 -10.56 -29.18
C GLU A 159 -3.89 -9.79 -28.29
N ILE A 160 -4.86 -9.07 -28.87
CA ILE A 160 -5.93 -8.38 -28.12
C ILE A 160 -7.30 -8.71 -28.72
N GLY A 161 -8.03 -9.55 -28.00
CA GLY A 161 -9.33 -10.06 -28.39
C GLY A 161 -9.23 -11.51 -28.85
N GLY A 162 -9.10 -12.43 -27.90
CA GLY A 162 -9.19 -13.87 -28.18
C GLY A 162 -10.51 -14.27 -28.86
N ASP A 163 -10.57 -15.52 -29.35
CA ASP A 163 -11.55 -16.14 -30.28
C ASP A 163 -13.06 -15.85 -30.12
N GLN A 164 -13.49 -15.17 -29.05
CA GLN A 164 -14.88 -14.83 -28.74
C GLN A 164 -15.14 -13.31 -28.60
N GLY A 165 -14.15 -12.46 -28.89
CA GLY A 165 -14.28 -11.00 -28.78
C GLY A 165 -14.35 -10.47 -27.34
N LEU A 166 -14.03 -11.31 -26.35
CA LEU A 166 -13.96 -10.97 -24.93
C LEU A 166 -12.51 -11.01 -24.44
N LEU A 167 -12.10 -9.98 -23.70
CA LEU A 167 -10.78 -9.94 -23.08
C LEU A 167 -10.69 -10.94 -21.92
N ASN A 168 -9.69 -11.81 -21.97
CA ASN A 168 -9.29 -12.64 -20.85
C ASN A 168 -8.63 -11.80 -19.73
N ILE A 169 -8.34 -12.44 -18.58
CA ILE A 169 -7.81 -11.76 -17.40
C ILE A 169 -6.47 -11.07 -17.66
N GLU A 170 -5.58 -11.67 -18.46
CA GLU A 170 -4.27 -11.09 -18.76
C GLU A 170 -4.37 -9.96 -19.80
N GLU A 171 -5.25 -10.09 -20.80
CA GLU A 171 -5.56 -8.99 -21.73
C GLU A 171 -6.15 -7.79 -20.99
N SER A 172 -7.11 -8.03 -20.09
CA SER A 172 -7.73 -7.02 -19.24
C SER A 172 -6.71 -6.30 -18.33
N LYS A 173 -5.79 -7.05 -17.71
CA LYS A 173 -4.66 -6.47 -16.94
C LYS A 173 -3.76 -5.61 -17.82
N ARG A 174 -3.38 -6.09 -19.01
CA ARG A 174 -2.53 -5.34 -19.96
C ARG A 174 -3.20 -4.05 -20.41
N LEU A 175 -4.48 -4.10 -20.79
CA LEU A 175 -5.26 -2.93 -21.21
C LEU A 175 -5.44 -1.94 -20.05
N THR A 176 -5.64 -2.43 -18.82
CA THR A 176 -5.69 -1.60 -17.61
C THR A 176 -4.36 -0.88 -17.40
N LYS A 177 -3.22 -1.59 -17.47
CA LYS A 177 -1.88 -0.99 -17.33
C LYS A 177 -1.58 0.01 -18.46
N TYR A 178 -1.95 -0.30 -19.71
CA TYR A 178 -1.87 0.65 -20.82
C TYR A 178 -2.69 1.91 -20.56
N THR A 179 -3.95 1.77 -20.13
CA THR A 179 -4.82 2.92 -19.82
C THR A 179 -4.21 3.80 -18.74
N ILE A 180 -3.59 3.20 -17.71
CA ILE A 180 -2.94 3.93 -16.63
C ILE A 180 -1.68 4.66 -17.10
N HIS A 181 -0.82 4.03 -17.91
CA HIS A 181 0.33 4.72 -18.49
C HIS A 181 -0.08 5.81 -19.49
N TYR A 182 -1.10 5.58 -20.31
CA TYR A 182 -1.65 6.59 -21.24
C TYR A 182 -2.20 7.81 -20.48
N CYS A 183 -2.77 7.59 -19.30
CA CYS A 183 -3.27 8.63 -18.40
C CYS A 183 -2.24 9.07 -17.33
N ALA A 184 -0.95 8.73 -17.47
CA ALA A 184 0.05 8.90 -16.41
C ALA A 184 0.11 10.34 -15.88
N GLU A 185 0.17 11.34 -16.77
CA GLU A 185 0.19 12.76 -16.37
C GLU A 185 -0.98 13.15 -15.48
N ASN A 186 -2.20 12.79 -15.90
CA ASN A 186 -3.42 13.15 -15.19
C ASN A 186 -3.50 12.45 -13.82
N ILE A 187 -3.03 11.20 -13.74
CA ILE A 187 -2.97 10.42 -12.50
C ILE A 187 -1.93 11.04 -11.55
N MET A 188 -0.69 11.24 -12.02
CA MET A 188 0.39 11.81 -11.22
C MET A 188 0.05 13.23 -10.74
N ARG A 189 -0.42 14.12 -11.62
CA ARG A 189 -0.81 15.49 -11.26
C ARG A 189 -1.97 15.56 -10.27
N LYS A 190 -2.88 14.59 -10.30
CA LYS A 190 -3.98 14.47 -9.32
C LYS A 190 -3.48 13.94 -7.97
N ASP A 191 -2.59 12.95 -7.98
CA ASP A 191 -2.11 12.29 -6.77
C ASP A 191 -1.05 13.13 -6.04
N ILE A 192 -0.21 13.92 -6.74
CA ILE A 192 0.79 14.84 -6.15
C ILE A 192 0.24 15.71 -5.00
N PRO A 193 -0.84 16.51 -5.16
CA PRO A 193 -1.38 17.34 -4.07
C PRO A 193 -2.01 16.51 -2.95
N LEU A 194 -2.59 15.34 -3.27
CA LEU A 194 -3.21 14.45 -2.29
C LEU A 194 -2.15 13.78 -1.40
N LEU A 195 -1.09 13.24 -2.01
CA LEU A 195 0.10 12.72 -1.32
C LEU A 195 0.74 13.83 -0.47
N SER A 196 0.94 15.02 -1.03
CA SER A 196 1.51 16.16 -0.31
C SER A 196 0.70 16.50 0.95
N SER A 197 -0.64 16.56 0.83
CA SER A 197 -1.55 16.80 1.94
C SER A 197 -1.43 15.71 3.02
N PHE A 198 -1.44 14.44 2.63
CA PHE A 198 -1.28 13.30 3.56
C PHE A 198 0.09 13.30 4.26
N ILE A 199 1.16 13.70 3.57
CA ILE A 199 2.52 13.80 4.12
C ILE A 199 2.63 14.93 5.16
N VAL A 200 1.97 16.06 4.96
CA VAL A 200 2.01 17.16 5.96
C VAL A 200 0.97 17.01 7.08
N GLN A 201 -0.05 16.18 6.90
CA GLN A 201 -1.11 15.95 7.89
C GLN A 201 -0.54 15.52 9.26
N PRO A 202 -0.90 16.21 10.37
CA PRO A 202 -0.62 15.73 11.72
C PRO A 202 -1.51 14.52 12.04
N PHE A 203 -0.90 13.48 12.62
CA PHE A 203 -1.56 12.24 13.05
C PHE A 203 -1.44 12.02 14.57
N LEU A 204 -1.29 13.10 15.31
CA LEU A 204 -1.26 13.20 16.77
C LEU A 204 -2.13 14.39 17.16
N LYS A 205 -2.81 14.32 18.30
CA LYS A 205 -3.61 15.45 18.78
C LYS A 205 -2.72 16.54 19.38
N ASN A 206 -3.26 17.76 19.44
CA ASN A 206 -2.58 18.87 20.08
C ASN A 206 -2.93 18.89 21.57
N HIS A 207 -1.98 18.48 22.41
CA HIS A 207 -2.12 18.43 23.87
C HIS A 207 -1.48 19.65 24.59
N ASN A 208 -1.21 20.76 23.90
CA ASN A 208 -0.51 21.91 24.50
C ASN A 208 -1.26 22.55 25.70
N SER A 209 -2.55 22.28 25.85
CA SER A 209 -3.36 22.68 27.01
C SER A 209 -3.32 21.70 28.20
N GLU A 210 -2.77 20.50 28.01
CA GLU A 210 -2.75 19.44 29.02
C GLU A 210 -1.47 19.54 29.87
N LYS A 211 -1.65 19.91 31.14
CA LYS A 211 -0.53 20.13 32.06
C LYS A 211 0.25 18.84 32.28
N ASN A 212 1.57 18.90 32.04
CA ASN A 212 2.52 17.79 32.16
C ASN A 212 2.32 16.64 31.16
N PHE A 213 1.58 16.84 30.06
CA PHE A 213 1.39 15.79 29.05
C PHE A 213 2.71 15.39 28.37
N SER A 214 2.93 14.09 28.17
CA SER A 214 3.97 13.57 27.28
C SER A 214 3.61 12.17 26.78
N TYR A 215 3.82 11.90 25.49
CA TYR A 215 3.61 10.57 24.89
C TYR A 215 4.57 9.49 25.41
N LEU A 216 5.60 9.86 26.19
CA LEU A 216 6.64 8.97 26.71
C LEU A 216 6.43 8.60 28.19
N THR A 217 5.45 9.21 28.86
CA THR A 217 5.19 9.05 30.30
C THR A 217 3.72 8.66 30.51
N PRO A 218 3.43 7.50 31.14
CA PRO A 218 2.08 6.98 31.30
C PRO A 218 1.26 7.67 32.40
#